data_AF-A0A6N9R716-F1
#
_entry.id   AF-A0A6N9R716-F1
#
_cell.length_a   1.000
_cell.length_b   1.000
_cell.length_c   1.000
_cell.angle_alpha   90.00
_cell.angle_beta   90.00
_cell.angle_gamma   90.00
#
_symmetry.space_group_name_H-M   'P 1'
#
loop_
_entity.id
_entity.type
_entity.pdbx_description
1 polymer ?
#
loop_
_entity_poly.entity_id
_entity_poly.type
_entity_poly.pdbx_seq_one_letter_code
_entity_poly.pdbx_strand_id
1 'polypeptide(L)'
;ALLFLPELAAARQGGEAALGVVYGLGATLLACGGNMLAVRNQRAGIPVFQGTVWGMAYGSLVAAAAALLHGAAWTMDFGPAYLASLAYLAVFGSIVAFGAYLTLIQRIGAGPASYVGVATPVVAMSLSTLLEGYRWTWPAAAGVVLAMIGNVLVLRPPRKKDPGV
;
A
#
# COMPACT_ATOMS: atom_id res chain seq x y z
N ALA A 1 -0.48 1.33 -19.08
CA ALA A 1 -1.39 1.20 -20.23
C ALA A 1 -1.73 -0.26 -20.53
N LEU A 2 -0.76 -1.14 -20.81
CA LEU A 2 -1.02 -2.57 -21.10
C LEU A 2 -1.55 -3.40 -19.90
N LEU A 3 -1.23 -2.99 -18.67
CA LEU A 3 -1.68 -3.66 -17.43
C LEU A 3 -3.22 -3.56 -17.23
N PHE A 4 -3.84 -2.52 -17.79
CA PHE A 4 -5.28 -2.26 -17.68
C PHE A 4 -6.07 -2.66 -18.93
N LEU A 5 -5.42 -3.22 -19.96
CA LEU A 5 -6.08 -3.64 -21.19
C LEU A 5 -7.14 -4.75 -20.98
N PRO A 6 -6.91 -5.78 -20.14
CA PRO A 6 -7.94 -6.78 -19.86
C PRO A 6 -9.07 -6.22 -18.98
N GLU A 7 -8.77 -5.29 -18.06
CA GLU A 7 -9.78 -4.63 -17.23
C GLU A 7 -10.61 -3.61 -18.02
N LEU A 8 -10.05 -2.91 -19.01
CA LEU A 8 -10.82 -2.05 -19.92
C LEU A 8 -11.68 -2.87 -20.88
N ALA A 9 -11.19 -4.04 -21.33
CA ALA A 9 -11.97 -4.96 -22.15
C ALA A 9 -13.16 -5.56 -21.37
N ALA A 10 -12.97 -5.84 -20.07
CA ALA A 10 -14.04 -6.23 -19.15
C ALA A 10 -14.96 -5.05 -18.76
N ALA A 11 -14.43 -3.84 -18.59
CA ALA A 11 -15.21 -2.62 -18.32
C ALA A 11 -16.15 -2.24 -19.45
N ARG A 12 -15.83 -2.63 -20.70
CA ARG A 12 -16.73 -2.46 -21.85
C ARG A 12 -18.00 -3.33 -21.75
N GLN A 13 -18.03 -4.34 -20.87
CA GLN A 13 -19.17 -5.25 -20.67
C GLN A 13 -20.07 -4.89 -19.47
N GLY A 14 -19.73 -3.84 -18.71
CA GLY A 14 -20.66 -3.16 -17.80
C GLY A 14 -20.47 -3.40 -16.29
N GLY A 15 -20.73 -2.34 -15.53
CA GLY A 15 -21.01 -2.37 -14.08
C GLY A 15 -19.80 -2.29 -13.16
N GLU A 16 -19.15 -3.43 -12.92
CA GLU A 16 -18.28 -3.60 -11.74
C GLU A 16 -16.82 -3.19 -11.97
N ALA A 17 -16.27 -3.45 -13.16
CA ALA A 17 -14.88 -3.08 -13.47
C ALA A 17 -14.68 -1.55 -13.51
N ALA A 18 -15.68 -0.79 -13.97
CA ALA A 18 -15.63 0.68 -13.95
C ALA A 18 -15.63 1.24 -12.52
N LEU A 19 -16.42 0.64 -11.61
CA LEU A 19 -16.42 0.99 -10.19
C LEU A 19 -15.07 0.65 -9.55
N GLY A 20 -14.49 -0.51 -9.87
CA GLY A 20 -13.14 -0.90 -9.41
C GLY A 20 -12.07 0.12 -9.78
N VAL A 21 -12.09 0.64 -11.02
CA VAL A 21 -11.17 1.69 -11.47
C VAL A 21 -11.37 2.99 -10.70
N VAL A 22 -12.62 3.41 -10.47
CA VAL A 22 -12.93 4.62 -9.68
C VAL A 22 -12.44 4.47 -8.23
N TYR A 23 -12.68 3.31 -7.61
CA TYR A 23 -12.19 3.02 -6.27
C TYR A 23 -10.66 2.98 -6.20
N GLY A 24 -9.98 2.39 -7.20
CA GLY A 24 -8.52 2.36 -7.26
C GLY A 24 -7.89 3.75 -7.42
N LEU A 25 -8.47 4.59 -8.29
CA LEU A 25 -8.04 5.98 -8.44
C LEU A 25 -8.30 6.79 -7.17
N GLY A 26 -9.48 6.64 -6.57
CA GLY A 26 -9.84 7.29 -5.30
C GLY A 26 -8.89 6.88 -4.17
N ALA A 27 -8.60 5.59 -4.03
CA ALA A 27 -7.65 5.06 -3.05
C ALA A 27 -6.24 5.62 -3.26
N THR A 28 -5.79 5.72 -4.51
CA THR A 28 -4.48 6.28 -4.85
C THR A 28 -4.40 7.77 -4.50
N LEU A 29 -5.44 8.55 -4.80
CA LEU A 29 -5.52 9.96 -4.43
C LEU A 29 -5.50 10.17 -2.92
N LEU A 30 -6.26 9.36 -2.17
CA LEU A 30 -6.26 9.37 -0.71
C LEU A 30 -4.88 9.00 -0.15
N ALA A 31 -4.23 7.98 -0.71
CA ALA A 31 -2.88 7.57 -0.32
C ALA A 31 -1.84 8.68 -0.58
N CYS A 32 -1.91 9.34 -1.74
CA CYS A 32 -1.05 10.49 -2.06
C CYS A 32 -1.28 11.67 -1.11
N GLY A 33 -2.54 12.00 -0.82
CA GLY A 33 -2.91 13.04 0.14
C GLY A 33 -2.40 12.72 1.55
N GLY A 34 -2.59 11.47 2.00
CA GLY A 34 -2.08 10.98 3.28
C GLY A 34 -0.55 11.05 3.39
N ASN A 35 0.17 10.62 2.35
CA ASN A 35 1.62 10.75 2.28
C ASN A 35 2.08 12.21 2.33
N MET A 36 1.39 13.13 1.65
CA MET A 36 1.74 14.55 1.67
C MET A 36 1.48 15.19 3.04
N LEU A 37 0.41 14.79 3.73
CA LEU A 37 0.13 15.17 5.12
C LEU A 37 1.21 14.60 6.06
N ALA A 38 1.61 13.34 5.88
CA ALA A 38 2.67 12.71 6.67
C ALA A 38 4.01 13.43 6.50
N VAL A 39 4.38 13.79 5.26
CA VAL A 39 5.58 14.60 4.97
C VAL A 39 5.47 15.99 5.59
N ARG A 40 4.30 16.63 5.54
CA ARG A 40 4.07 17.94 6.19
C ARG A 40 4.22 17.85 7.72
N ASN A 41 3.63 16.83 8.35
CA ASN A 41 3.77 16.60 9.78
C ASN A 41 5.22 16.30 10.18
N GLN A 42 5.96 15.55 9.35
CA GLN A 42 7.40 15.34 9.55
C GLN A 42 8.20 16.64 9.44
N ARG A 43 7.89 17.50 8.46
CA ARG A 43 8.53 18.83 8.32
C ARG A 43 8.19 19.78 9.47
N ALA A 44 7.03 19.61 10.10
CA ALA A 44 6.63 20.35 11.29
C ALA A 44 7.28 19.82 12.58
N GLY A 45 8.13 18.79 12.50
CA GLY A 45 8.83 18.23 13.66
C GLY A 45 7.98 17.32 14.55
N ILE A 46 6.80 16.89 14.08
CA ILE A 46 5.93 16.00 14.85
C ILE A 46 6.59 14.61 14.90
N PRO A 47 6.71 13.99 16.10
CA PRO A 47 7.23 12.63 16.23
C PRO A 47 6.44 11.65 15.37
N VAL A 48 7.16 10.86 14.57
CA VAL A 48 6.59 9.87 13.64
C VAL A 48 5.62 8.92 14.34
N PHE A 49 5.98 8.49 15.55
CA PHE A 49 5.16 7.55 16.31
C PHE A 49 3.79 8.14 16.66
N GLN A 50 3.74 9.39 17.14
CA GLN A 50 2.47 10.07 17.46
C GLN A 50 1.61 10.30 16.21
N GLY A 51 2.23 10.72 15.09
CA GLY A 51 1.52 10.88 13.83
C GLY A 51 0.93 9.57 13.30
N THR A 52 1.66 8.46 13.46
CA THR A 52 1.23 7.12 13.03
C THR A 52 0.07 6.61 13.89
N VAL A 53 0.14 6.81 15.21
CA VAL A 53 -0.94 6.42 16.14
C VAL A 53 -2.23 7.16 15.81
N TRP A 54 -2.18 8.49 15.64
CA TRP A 54 -3.35 9.27 15.26
C TRP A 54 -3.86 8.88 13.86
N GLY A 55 -2.96 8.67 12.90
CA GLY A 55 -3.33 8.23 11.55
C GLY A 55 -4.05 6.89 11.54
N MET A 56 -3.55 5.90 12.28
CA MET A 56 -4.19 4.59 12.42
C MET A 56 -5.51 4.67 13.19
N ALA A 57 -5.60 5.50 14.24
CA ALA A 57 -6.84 5.71 14.98
C ALA A 57 -7.93 6.30 14.08
N TYR A 58 -7.65 7.40 13.38
CA TYR A 58 -8.61 7.98 12.42
C TYR A 58 -8.93 7.00 11.29
N GLY A 59 -7.94 6.27 10.76
CA GLY A 59 -8.14 5.24 9.74
C GLY A 59 -9.08 4.13 10.20
N SER A 60 -8.89 3.61 11.42
CA SER A 60 -9.77 2.59 12.01
C SER A 60 -11.19 3.11 12.25
N LEU A 61 -11.33 4.38 12.65
CA LEU A 61 -12.63 5.00 12.93
C LEU A 61 -13.41 5.21 11.63
N VAL A 62 -12.74 5.69 10.57
CA VAL A 62 -13.32 5.81 9.22
C VAL A 62 -13.69 4.43 8.68
N ALA A 63 -12.82 3.42 8.84
CA ALA A 63 -13.12 2.05 8.43
C ALA A 63 -14.33 1.47 9.18
N ALA A 64 -14.44 1.73 10.49
CA ALA A 64 -15.59 1.33 11.30
C ALA A 64 -16.89 2.02 10.86
N ALA A 65 -16.84 3.33 10.59
CA ALA A 65 -17.97 4.08 10.05
C ALA A 65 -18.40 3.56 8.67
N ALA A 66 -17.44 3.27 7.79
CA ALA A 66 -17.70 2.68 6.48
C ALA A 66 -18.33 1.28 6.61
N ALA A 67 -17.86 0.44 7.52
CA ALA A 67 -18.44 -0.88 7.78
C ALA A 67 -19.89 -0.79 8.27
N LEU A 68 -20.19 0.17 9.14
CA LEU A 68 -21.55 0.46 9.61
C LEU A 68 -22.47 0.90 8.45
N LEU A 69 -21.99 1.78 7.58
CA LEU A 69 -22.76 2.27 6.42
C LEU A 69 -23.04 1.16 5.39
N HIS A 70 -22.15 0.18 5.25
CA HIS A 70 -22.34 -0.98 4.37
C HIS A 70 -23.20 -2.09 5.01
N GLY A 71 -23.69 -1.91 6.25
CA GLY A 71 -24.50 -2.90 6.95
C GLY A 71 -23.74 -4.18 7.29
N ALA A 72 -22.41 -4.10 7.45
CA ALA A 72 -21.60 -5.26 7.77
C ALA A 72 -22.05 -5.88 9.11
N ALA A 73 -22.31 -7.18 9.11
CA ALA A 73 -22.60 -7.90 10.34
C ALA A 73 -21.33 -7.92 11.19
N TRP A 74 -21.37 -7.27 12.37
CA TRP A 74 -20.30 -7.30 13.36
C TRP A 74 -20.23 -8.70 13.99
N THR A 75 -19.72 -9.64 13.21
CA THR A 75 -19.50 -11.03 13.60
C THR A 75 -18.06 -11.14 14.09
N MET A 76 -17.87 -10.86 15.38
CA MET A 76 -16.58 -11.09 16.03
C MET A 76 -16.55 -12.52 16.53
N ASP A 77 -15.80 -13.37 15.84
CA ASP A 77 -15.53 -14.71 16.33
C ASP A 77 -14.48 -14.62 17.44
N PHE A 78 -14.89 -14.88 18.69
CA PHE A 78 -13.99 -14.85 19.84
C PHE A 78 -13.06 -16.08 19.90
N GLY A 79 -12.98 -16.86 18.82
CA GLY A 79 -12.00 -17.91 18.65
C GLY A 79 -10.57 -17.41 18.87
N PRO A 80 -9.73 -18.15 19.63
CA PRO A 80 -8.36 -17.73 19.92
C PRO A 80 -7.50 -17.56 18.65
N ALA A 81 -7.80 -18.30 17.58
CA ALA A 81 -7.15 -18.16 16.29
C ALA A 81 -7.45 -16.81 15.61
N TYR A 82 -8.71 -16.34 15.67
CA TYR A 82 -9.11 -15.04 15.10
C TYR A 82 -8.48 -13.89 15.87
N LEU A 83 -8.53 -13.92 17.21
CA LEU A 83 -7.89 -12.92 18.05
C LEU A 83 -6.37 -12.87 17.85
N ALA A 84 -5.71 -14.03 17.76
CA ALA A 84 -4.26 -14.09 17.53
C ALA A 84 -3.87 -13.52 16.16
N SER A 85 -4.62 -13.86 15.11
CA SER A 85 -4.42 -13.32 13.75
C SER A 85 -4.64 -11.80 13.73
N LEU A 86 -5.75 -11.33 14.30
CA LEU A 86 -6.07 -9.90 14.36
C LEU A 86 -5.01 -9.12 15.13
N ALA A 87 -4.56 -9.62 16.28
CA ALA A 87 -3.51 -8.99 17.07
C ALA A 87 -2.17 -8.98 16.33
N TYR A 88 -1.82 -10.08 15.65
CA TYR A 88 -0.60 -10.17 14.85
C TYR A 88 -0.60 -9.14 13.72
N LEU A 89 -1.67 -9.06 12.92
CA LEU A 89 -1.79 -8.08 11.84
C LEU A 89 -1.81 -6.63 12.36
N ALA A 90 -2.52 -6.35 13.45
CA ALA A 90 -2.59 -5.00 14.00
C ALA A 90 -1.24 -4.53 14.54
N VAL A 91 -0.54 -5.37 15.30
CA VAL A 91 0.73 -4.97 15.92
C VAL A 91 1.89 -5.06 14.93
N PHE A 92 2.15 -6.24 14.37
CA PHE A 92 3.31 -6.45 13.50
C PHE A 92 3.07 -5.92 12.08
N GLY A 93 1.91 -6.24 11.51
CA GLY A 93 1.56 -5.85 10.14
C GLY A 93 1.29 -4.35 9.96
N SER A 94 0.83 -3.66 11.02
CA SER A 94 0.49 -2.24 10.97
C SER A 94 1.45 -1.39 11.79
N ILE A 95 1.39 -1.44 13.12
CA ILE A 95 2.12 -0.50 14.01
C ILE A 95 3.63 -0.59 13.80
N VAL A 96 4.19 -1.81 13.87
CA VAL A 96 5.63 -2.02 13.72
C VAL A 96 6.08 -1.75 12.29
N ALA A 97 5.33 -2.23 11.29
CA ALA A 97 5.66 -2.03 9.88
C ALA A 97 5.70 -0.54 9.49
N PHE A 98 4.65 0.22 9.81
CA PHE A 98 4.62 1.66 9.53
C PHE A 98 5.63 2.45 10.36
N GLY A 99 5.78 2.11 11.65
CA GLY A 99 6.78 2.72 12.51
C GLY A 99 8.19 2.53 11.95
N ALA A 100 8.53 1.30 11.54
CA ALA A 100 9.81 0.99 10.92
C ALA A 100 9.99 1.72 9.57
N TYR A 101 8.96 1.74 8.71
CA TYR A 101 9.01 2.42 7.41
C TYR A 101 9.28 3.92 7.55
N LEU A 102 8.52 4.61 8.41
CA LEU A 102 8.69 6.04 8.60
C LEU A 102 9.99 6.38 9.33
N THR A 103 10.44 5.52 10.27
CA THR A 103 11.75 5.65 10.91
C THR A 103 12.89 5.46 9.90
N LEU A 104 12.74 4.53 8.96
CA LEU A 104 13.70 4.31 7.87
C LEU A 104 13.80 5.53 6.96
N ILE A 105 12.66 6.12 6.59
CA ILE A 105 12.61 7.38 5.84
C ILE A 105 13.34 8.50 6.60
N GLN A 106 13.13 8.61 7.91
CA GLN A 106 13.80 9.63 8.72
C GLN A 106 15.32 9.44 8.79
N ARG A 107 15.80 8.19 8.91
CA ARG A 107 17.24 7.93 9.08
C ARG A 107 18.03 7.95 7.78
N ILE A 108 17.48 7.43 6.68
CA ILE A 108 18.22 7.22 5.43
C ILE A 108 17.71 8.13 4.29
N GLY A 109 16.62 8.87 4.53
CA GLY A 109 16.01 9.78 3.57
C GLY A 109 15.08 9.09 2.55
N ALA A 110 14.29 9.89 1.85
CA ALA A 110 13.27 9.40 0.91
C ALA A 110 13.84 8.61 -0.28
N GLY A 111 15.08 8.90 -0.70
CA GLY A 111 15.74 8.20 -1.81
C GLY A 111 15.92 6.70 -1.54
N PRO A 112 16.69 6.30 -0.51
CA PRO A 112 16.87 4.89 -0.17
C PRO A 112 15.60 4.20 0.33
N ALA A 113 14.72 4.91 1.05
CA ALA A 113 13.46 4.32 1.51
C ALA A 113 12.55 3.84 0.35
N SER A 114 12.77 4.39 -0.83
CA SER A 114 12.04 3.99 -2.02
C SER A 114 12.31 2.54 -2.47
N TYR A 115 13.45 1.94 -2.08
CA TYR A 115 13.72 0.53 -2.34
C TYR A 115 12.69 -0.40 -1.69
N VAL A 116 12.05 0.03 -0.61
CA VAL A 116 10.96 -0.72 0.03
C VAL A 116 9.81 -0.95 -0.96
N GLY A 117 9.47 0.03 -1.80
CA GLY A 117 8.43 -0.12 -2.82
C GLY A 117 8.74 -1.22 -3.84
N VAL A 118 10.00 -1.39 -4.22
CA VAL A 118 10.44 -2.48 -5.12
C VAL A 118 10.44 -3.82 -4.38
N ALA A 119 10.86 -3.85 -3.11
CA ALA A 119 10.95 -5.07 -2.32
C ALA A 119 9.58 -5.65 -1.95
N THR A 120 8.58 -4.82 -1.68
CA THR A 120 7.24 -5.26 -1.23
C THR A 120 6.60 -6.34 -2.12
N PRO A 121 6.43 -6.15 -3.44
CA PRO A 121 5.81 -7.19 -4.30
C PRO A 121 6.65 -8.47 -4.37
N VAL A 122 7.99 -8.36 -4.32
CA VAL A 122 8.88 -9.53 -4.32
C VAL A 122 8.71 -10.34 -3.05
N VAL A 123 8.68 -9.67 -1.89
CA VAL A 123 8.47 -10.30 -0.58
C VAL A 123 7.06 -10.90 -0.50
N ALA A 124 6.03 -10.17 -0.95
CA ALA A 124 4.64 -10.65 -0.95
C ALA A 124 4.48 -11.93 -1.78
N MET A 125 5.03 -11.96 -3.00
CA MET A 125 4.98 -13.15 -3.85
C MET A 125 5.79 -14.31 -3.29
N SER A 126 6.97 -14.04 -2.73
CA SER A 126 7.78 -15.06 -2.07
C SER A 126 7.01 -15.70 -0.91
N LEU A 127 6.39 -14.89 -0.05
CA LEU A 127 5.55 -15.39 1.04
C LEU A 127 4.33 -16.17 0.53
N SER A 128 3.62 -15.69 -0.48
CA SER A 128 2.46 -16.41 -1.04
C SER A 128 2.88 -17.75 -1.66
N THR A 129 4.07 -17.83 -2.26
CA THR A 129 4.63 -19.11 -2.76
C THR A 129 4.94 -20.07 -1.60
N LEU A 130 5.51 -19.57 -0.49
CA LEU A 130 5.97 -20.38 0.64
C LEU A 130 4.85 -20.80 1.60
N LEU A 131 3.89 -19.91 1.87
CA LEU A 131 2.84 -20.10 2.87
C LEU A 131 1.56 -20.67 2.26
N GLU A 132 1.22 -20.27 1.04
CA GLU A 132 -0.04 -20.68 0.37
C GLU A 132 0.21 -21.71 -0.74
N GLY A 133 1.47 -22.04 -1.04
CA GLY A 133 1.83 -22.96 -2.12
C GLY A 133 1.46 -22.42 -3.51
N TYR A 134 1.42 -21.09 -3.66
CA TYR A 134 0.95 -20.44 -4.89
C TYR A 134 1.77 -20.89 -6.10
N ARG A 135 1.09 -21.42 -7.12
CA ARG A 135 1.72 -21.79 -8.39
C ARG A 135 1.84 -20.55 -9.27
N TRP A 136 3.08 -20.17 -9.56
CA TRP A 136 3.39 -19.05 -10.43
C TRP A 136 2.71 -19.23 -11.79
N THR A 137 1.73 -18.38 -12.07
CA THR A 137 1.12 -18.27 -13.39
C THR A 137 1.91 -17.26 -14.23
N TRP A 138 2.05 -17.50 -15.53
CA TRP A 138 2.73 -16.57 -16.44
C TRP A 138 2.24 -15.11 -16.33
N PRO A 139 0.94 -14.81 -16.14
CA PRO A 139 0.45 -13.46 -15.91
C PRO A 139 0.96 -12.85 -14.60
N ALA A 140 1.00 -13.61 -13.50
CA ALA A 140 1.50 -13.14 -12.21
C ALA A 140 3.01 -12.82 -12.28
N ALA A 141 3.79 -13.68 -12.92
CA ALA A 141 5.21 -13.44 -13.15
C ALA A 141 5.45 -12.15 -13.96
N ALA A 142 4.70 -11.96 -15.06
CA ALA A 142 4.78 -10.75 -15.87
C ALA A 142 4.36 -9.50 -15.09
N GLY A 143 3.33 -9.59 -14.25
CA GLY A 143 2.89 -8.50 -13.37
C GLY A 143 3.96 -8.07 -12.37
N VAL A 144 4.65 -9.01 -11.73
CA VAL A 144 5.75 -8.73 -10.79
C VAL A 144 6.91 -8.04 -11.49
N VAL A 145 7.33 -8.56 -12.65
CA VAL A 145 8.41 -7.95 -13.46
C VAL A 145 8.02 -6.53 -13.87
N LEU A 146 6.78 -6.33 -14.32
CA LEU A 146 6.30 -5.02 -14.74
C LEU A 146 6.19 -4.03 -13.57
N ALA A 147 5.75 -4.49 -12.40
CA ALA A 147 5.73 -3.68 -11.18
C ALA A 147 7.15 -3.28 -10.73
N MET A 148 8.11 -4.22 -10.79
CA MET A 148 9.52 -3.94 -10.53
C MET A 148 10.07 -2.90 -11.51
N ILE A 149 9.84 -3.08 -12.81
CA ILE A 149 10.27 -2.11 -13.83
C ILE A 149 9.65 -0.74 -13.58
N GLY A 150 8.34 -0.68 -13.30
CA GLY A 150 7.61 0.55 -13.00
C GLY A 150 8.20 1.29 -11.80
N ASN A 151 8.44 0.60 -10.69
CA ASN A 151 9.08 1.20 -9.52
C ASN A 151 10.51 1.64 -9.83
N VAL A 152 11.33 0.82 -10.50
CA VAL A 152 12.70 1.23 -10.87
C VAL A 152 12.69 2.46 -11.78
N LEU A 153 11.72 2.59 -12.69
CA LEU A 153 11.61 3.73 -13.61
C LEU A 153 11.25 5.03 -12.86
N VAL A 154 10.31 4.96 -11.91
CA VAL A 154 9.93 6.09 -11.04
C VAL A 154 11.07 6.51 -10.12
N LEU A 155 11.92 5.56 -9.73
CA LEU A 155 13.06 5.79 -8.85
C LEU A 155 14.33 6.24 -9.58
N ARG A 156 14.30 6.37 -10.91
CA ARG A 156 15.39 7.02 -11.62
C ARG A 156 15.38 8.51 -11.25
N PRO A 157 16.45 9.04 -10.63
CA PRO A 157 16.52 10.46 -10.33
C PRO A 157 16.35 11.25 -11.64
N PRO A 158 15.61 12.37 -11.64
CA PRO A 158 15.54 13.24 -12.81
C PRO A 158 16.98 13.59 -13.20
N ARG A 159 17.35 13.26 -14.43
CA ARG A 159 18.66 13.56 -15.00
C ARG A 159 18.94 15.03 -14.71
N LYS A 160 19.95 15.29 -13.86
CA LYS A 160 20.41 16.64 -13.53
C LYS A 160 20.62 17.35 -14.88
N LYS A 161 19.80 18.35 -15.18
CA LYS A 161 20.01 19.19 -16.36
C LYS A 161 21.33 19.89 -16.09
N ASP A 162 22.33 19.60 -16.91
CA ASP A 162 23.63 20.25 -16.84
C ASP A 162 23.39 21.77 -16.96
N PRO A 163 23.75 22.59 -15.96
CA PRO A 163 23.72 24.03 -16.12
C PRO A 163 24.97 24.43 -16.91
N GLY A 164 24.90 24.38 -18.24
CA GLY A 164 25.99 24.86 -19.08
C GLY A 164 25.93 24.45 -20.54
N VAL A 165 25.01 25.04 -21.30
CA VAL A 165 25.25 25.59 -22.65
C VAL A 165 24.38 26.83 -22.81
#